data_AF-A0AAU6CXC7-F1
#
_entry.id   AF-A0AAU6CXC7-F1
#
_cell.length_a   1.000
_cell.length_b   1.000
_cell.length_c   1.000
_cell.angle_alpha   90.00
_cell.angle_beta   90.00
_cell.angle_gamma   90.00
#
_symmetry.space_group_name_H-M   'P 1'
#
loop_
_entity.id
_entity.type
_entity.pdbx_description
1 polymer ?
#
loop_
_entity_poly.entity_id
_entity_poly.type
_entity_poly.pdbx_seq_one_letter_code
_entity_poly.pdbx_strand_id
1 'polypeptide(L)'
;MPLTRRVLEMRGFCGFVPFSVLSGRLVPSASGIYVVVRASDSAPTFLASSTAGWRKGRDPAVSVTRLTAKWVANAEVLYVGKADSGAAADHGLRGRLMQYARHGSGGTSHHGGRYIWQLHDSAALLVAWKQTIDPRSEERALLAEFEALYDTLPFASGIDSPVARLDEARPVTGQSSFGVGVEVLVTVFDCERSRNSALSLIL
;
A
#
# COMPACT_ATOMS: atom_id res chain seq x y z
N MET A 1 13.54 12.91 -6.89
CA MET A 1 13.09 13.82 -5.80
C MET A 1 12.60 12.96 -4.65
N PRO A 2 12.68 13.37 -3.38
CA PRO A 2 12.12 12.56 -2.29
C PRO A 2 10.61 12.36 -2.47
N LEU A 3 10.13 11.14 -2.24
CA LEU A 3 8.71 10.76 -2.33
C LEU A 3 7.92 11.25 -1.10
N THR A 4 7.84 12.57 -0.95
CA THR A 4 7.09 13.25 0.12
C THR A 4 5.60 13.31 -0.19
N ARG A 5 4.76 13.51 0.83
CA ARG A 5 3.33 13.83 0.69
C ARG A 5 3.08 14.91 -0.36
N ARG A 6 3.84 16.02 -0.32
CA ARG A 6 3.70 17.13 -1.28
C ARG A 6 3.99 16.69 -2.72
N VAL A 7 4.99 15.84 -2.93
CA VAL A 7 5.32 15.29 -4.26
C VAL A 7 4.22 14.35 -4.75
N LEU A 8 3.62 13.56 -3.86
CA LEU A 8 2.47 12.70 -4.17
C LEU A 8 1.22 13.51 -4.52
N GLU A 9 0.90 14.56 -3.75
CA GLU A 9 -0.21 15.50 -4.05
C GLU A 9 -0.04 16.14 -5.44
N MET A 10 1.15 16.63 -5.78
CA MET A 10 1.44 17.17 -7.13
C MET A 10 1.33 16.12 -8.25
N ARG A 11 1.48 14.83 -7.93
CA ARG A 11 1.32 13.70 -8.87
C ARG A 11 -0.12 13.18 -8.95
N GLY A 12 -1.09 13.86 -8.33
CA GLY A 12 -2.50 13.52 -8.37
C GLY A 12 -2.99 12.53 -7.31
N PHE A 13 -2.17 12.22 -6.29
CA PHE A 13 -2.68 11.48 -5.13
C PHE A 13 -3.61 12.36 -4.29
N CYS A 14 -4.69 11.77 -3.79
CA CYS A 14 -5.64 12.41 -2.87
C CYS A 14 -6.00 11.46 -1.72
N GLY A 15 -6.90 11.88 -0.83
CA GLY A 15 -7.22 11.16 0.40
C GLY A 15 -6.39 11.70 1.56
N PHE A 16 -5.17 11.19 1.74
CA PHE A 16 -4.28 11.50 2.90
C PHE A 16 -5.02 11.44 4.25
N VAL A 17 -5.88 10.45 4.44
CA VAL A 17 -6.68 10.25 5.66
C VAL A 17 -6.05 9.19 6.57
N PRO A 18 -6.02 9.38 7.89
CA PRO A 18 -5.60 8.33 8.82
C PRO A 18 -6.42 7.04 8.69
N PHE A 19 -5.80 5.88 8.87
CA PHE A 19 -6.51 4.59 8.91
C PHE A 19 -7.67 4.58 9.91
N SER A 20 -7.53 5.26 11.06
CA SER A 20 -8.57 5.36 12.10
C SER A 20 -9.88 6.02 11.66
N VAL A 21 -9.87 6.81 10.58
CA VAL A 21 -11.05 7.51 10.02
C VAL A 21 -11.33 7.15 8.56
N LEU A 22 -10.57 6.22 7.98
CA LEU A 22 -10.69 5.82 6.59
C LEU A 22 -12.04 5.13 6.32
N SER A 23 -12.91 5.80 5.59
CA SER A 23 -14.23 5.29 5.20
C SER A 23 -14.30 4.99 3.71
N GLY A 24 -14.91 3.86 3.35
CA GLY A 24 -15.15 3.48 1.95
C GLY A 24 -15.99 4.48 1.16
N ARG A 25 -16.73 5.38 1.83
CA ARG A 25 -17.44 6.49 1.18
C ARG A 25 -16.50 7.53 0.56
N LEU A 26 -15.30 7.71 1.11
CA LEU A 26 -14.28 8.63 0.61
C LEU A 26 -13.51 8.07 -0.59
N VAL A 27 -13.46 6.74 -0.71
CA VAL A 27 -12.62 6.05 -1.69
C VAL A 27 -13.44 5.69 -2.94
N PRO A 28 -12.94 5.95 -4.16
CA PRO A 28 -13.61 5.54 -5.40
C PRO A 28 -13.54 4.02 -5.62
N SER A 29 -14.52 3.45 -6.32
CA SER A 29 -14.51 2.03 -6.72
C SER A 29 -13.66 1.74 -7.97
N ALA A 30 -13.01 2.74 -8.56
CA ALA A 30 -12.19 2.59 -9.75
C ALA A 30 -10.86 1.86 -9.48
N SER A 31 -10.19 1.41 -10.55
CA SER A 31 -8.79 0.98 -10.50
C SER A 31 -7.86 2.12 -10.07
N GLY A 32 -6.74 1.77 -9.44
CA GLY A 32 -5.71 2.75 -9.11
C GLY A 32 -4.62 2.22 -8.20
N ILE A 33 -3.72 3.12 -7.82
CA ILE A 33 -2.65 2.87 -6.85
C ILE A 33 -2.95 3.57 -5.52
N TYR A 34 -2.41 3.04 -4.44
CA TYR A 34 -2.49 3.64 -3.11
C TYR A 34 -1.16 3.54 -2.38
N VAL A 35 -0.95 4.45 -1.44
CA VAL A 35 0.23 4.54 -0.59
C VAL A 35 -0.16 4.70 0.87
N VAL A 36 0.67 4.15 1.75
CA VAL A 36 0.65 4.45 3.19
C VAL A 36 1.81 5.39 3.48
N VAL A 37 1.51 6.52 4.09
CA VAL A 37 2.46 7.61 4.38
C VAL A 37 2.51 7.86 5.88
N ARG A 38 3.73 8.02 6.41
CA ARG A 38 3.96 8.45 7.79
C ARG A 38 4.47 9.89 7.79
N ALA A 39 3.72 10.79 8.41
CA ALA A 39 4.06 12.21 8.49
C ALA A 39 5.09 12.54 9.58
N SER A 40 5.36 11.61 10.52
CA SER A 40 6.41 11.77 11.53
C SER A 40 7.73 11.20 11.04
N ASP A 41 8.80 11.96 11.27
CA ASP A 41 10.21 11.63 11.11
C ASP A 41 10.81 10.87 12.31
N SER A 42 10.10 10.82 13.44
CA SER A 42 10.54 10.14 14.67
C SER A 42 10.85 8.67 14.45
N ALA A 43 11.75 8.09 15.26
CA ALA A 43 11.98 6.64 15.21
C ALA A 43 10.68 5.85 15.49
N PRO A 44 10.39 4.76 14.75
CA PRO A 44 9.18 3.99 14.96
C PRO A 44 9.25 3.20 16.26
N THR A 45 8.10 3.03 16.92
CA THR A 45 7.95 2.02 17.98
C THR A 45 7.26 0.79 17.39
N PHE A 46 7.95 -0.35 17.43
CA PHE A 46 7.43 -1.61 16.92
C PHE A 46 6.72 -2.43 18.02
N LEU A 47 5.57 -2.99 17.67
CA LEU A 47 4.80 -3.90 18.50
C LEU A 47 5.33 -5.33 18.36
N ALA A 48 5.47 -6.04 19.49
CA ALA A 48 5.87 -7.45 19.51
C ALA A 48 4.85 -8.38 18.82
N SER A 49 3.57 -7.99 18.84
CA SER A 49 2.47 -8.67 18.16
C SER A 49 1.84 -7.75 17.12
N SER A 50 1.36 -8.33 16.02
CA SER A 50 0.65 -7.61 14.96
C SER A 50 -0.83 -7.42 15.34
N THR A 51 -1.40 -6.24 15.07
CA THR A 51 -2.87 -6.03 15.17
C THR A 51 -3.64 -6.69 14.01
N ALA A 52 -2.91 -7.13 12.98
CA ALA A 52 -3.50 -7.74 11.80
C ALA A 52 -4.11 -9.13 12.08
N GLY A 53 -5.15 -9.50 11.32
CA GLY A 53 -5.82 -10.79 11.47
C GLY A 53 -5.03 -12.01 10.99
N TRP A 54 -5.15 -13.10 11.75
CA TRP A 54 -4.51 -14.40 11.51
C TRP A 54 -5.06 -15.08 10.27
N ARG A 55 -4.18 -15.48 9.33
CA ARG A 55 -4.59 -16.14 8.08
C ARG A 55 -4.21 -17.62 8.07
N LYS A 56 -5.21 -18.51 7.99
CA LYS A 56 -5.01 -19.98 7.97
C LYS A 56 -4.12 -20.46 9.13
N GLY A 57 -4.37 -19.96 10.34
CA GLY A 57 -3.59 -20.30 11.54
C GLY A 57 -2.18 -19.69 11.60
N ARG A 58 -1.81 -18.80 10.67
CA ARG A 58 -0.51 -18.10 10.68
C ARG A 58 -0.64 -16.73 11.31
N ASP A 59 0.20 -16.49 12.31
CA ASP A 59 0.44 -15.16 12.88
C ASP A 59 1.00 -14.23 11.78
N PRO A 60 0.42 -13.04 11.56
CA PRO A 60 0.98 -12.04 10.65
C PRO A 60 2.22 -11.32 11.21
N ALA A 61 2.49 -11.42 12.51
CA ALA A 61 3.64 -10.79 13.15
C ALA A 61 4.98 -11.28 12.60
N VAL A 62 5.98 -10.41 12.66
CA VAL A 62 7.39 -10.69 12.40
C VAL A 62 8.24 -10.11 13.53
N SER A 63 9.49 -10.60 13.67
CA SER A 63 10.38 -10.15 14.75
C SER A 63 10.73 -8.66 14.63
N VAL A 64 10.88 -7.99 15.78
CA VAL A 64 11.32 -6.58 15.85
C VAL A 64 12.64 -6.37 15.11
N THR A 65 13.60 -7.30 15.22
CA THR A 65 14.86 -7.27 14.45
C THR A 65 14.63 -7.17 12.95
N ARG A 66 13.63 -7.90 12.41
CA ARG A 66 13.27 -7.87 10.98
C ARG A 66 12.60 -6.55 10.59
N LEU A 67 11.75 -5.99 11.47
CA LEU A 67 11.13 -4.68 11.24
C LEU A 67 12.20 -3.57 11.22
N THR A 68 13.11 -3.57 12.19
CA THR A 68 14.24 -2.63 12.26
C THR A 68 15.14 -2.73 11.02
N ALA A 69 15.51 -3.95 10.59
CA ALA A 69 16.31 -4.16 9.39
C ALA A 69 15.60 -3.77 8.07
N LYS A 70 14.28 -3.59 8.11
CA LYS A 70 13.45 -3.14 6.98
C LYS A 70 13.08 -1.66 7.05
N TRP A 71 13.38 -0.98 8.15
CA TRP A 71 13.04 0.42 8.33
C TRP A 71 13.96 1.32 7.52
N VAL A 72 13.36 2.26 6.79
CA VAL A 72 14.09 3.27 6.01
C VAL A 72 13.91 4.61 6.72
N ALA A 73 14.98 5.14 7.30
CA ALA A 73 14.94 6.43 7.97
C ALA A 73 14.58 7.55 6.99
N ASN A 74 13.79 8.53 7.46
CA ASN A 74 13.34 9.70 6.69
C ASN A 74 12.47 9.42 5.44
N ALA A 75 12.07 8.16 5.20
CA ALA A 75 11.15 7.82 4.13
C ALA A 75 9.69 8.02 4.58
N GLU A 76 8.99 8.97 3.95
CA GLU A 76 7.56 9.21 4.22
C GLU A 76 6.67 8.04 3.73
N VAL A 77 6.98 7.44 2.57
CA VAL A 77 6.21 6.32 2.00
C VAL A 77 6.65 5.00 2.64
N LEU A 78 5.74 4.35 3.37
CA LEU A 78 5.98 3.06 4.03
C LEU A 78 5.48 1.87 3.22
N TYR A 79 4.50 2.07 2.34
CA TYR A 79 3.92 1.03 1.51
C TYR A 79 3.36 1.61 0.22
N VAL A 80 3.56 0.91 -0.89
CA VAL A 80 2.85 1.12 -2.16
C VAL A 80 2.08 -0.17 -2.46
N GLY A 81 0.83 -0.04 -2.90
CA GLY A 81 0.04 -1.14 -3.42
C GLY A 81 -0.92 -0.71 -4.52
N LYS A 82 -1.30 -1.66 -5.38
CA LYS A 82 -2.29 -1.45 -6.43
C LYS A 82 -3.64 -2.08 -6.15
N ALA A 83 -4.66 -1.56 -6.84
CA ALA A 83 -6.01 -2.10 -6.88
C ALA A 83 -6.52 -2.16 -8.32
N ASP A 84 -6.69 -3.38 -8.84
CA ASP A 84 -7.25 -3.62 -10.17
C ASP A 84 -8.78 -3.46 -10.14
N SER A 85 -9.37 -3.03 -11.26
CA SER A 85 -10.83 -2.96 -11.42
C SER A 85 -11.48 -4.35 -11.45
N GLY A 86 -12.75 -4.43 -11.08
CA GLY A 86 -13.55 -5.65 -11.17
C GLY A 86 -14.96 -5.45 -10.61
N ALA A 87 -15.84 -6.43 -10.84
CA ALA A 87 -17.26 -6.29 -10.53
C ALA A 87 -17.61 -6.65 -9.07
N ALA A 88 -16.81 -7.46 -8.38
CA ALA A 88 -17.06 -7.81 -6.98
C ALA A 88 -16.64 -6.68 -6.03
N ALA A 89 -17.31 -6.61 -4.87
CA ALA A 89 -17.25 -5.48 -3.93
C ALA A 89 -15.86 -5.25 -3.29
N ASP A 90 -14.94 -6.19 -3.44
CA ASP A 90 -13.58 -6.18 -2.92
C ASP A 90 -12.53 -5.73 -3.97
N HIS A 91 -12.94 -5.47 -5.22
CA HIS A 91 -12.11 -4.86 -6.26
C HIS A 91 -12.06 -3.32 -6.18
N GLY A 92 -11.16 -2.73 -6.98
CA GLY A 92 -10.94 -1.29 -7.04
C GLY A 92 -10.36 -0.71 -5.75
N LEU A 93 -10.01 0.57 -5.77
CA LEU A 93 -9.39 1.27 -4.63
C LEU A 93 -10.23 1.12 -3.36
N ARG A 94 -11.56 1.28 -3.44
CA ARG A 94 -12.48 1.11 -2.30
C ARG A 94 -12.39 -0.30 -1.72
N GLY A 95 -12.64 -1.33 -2.52
CA GLY A 95 -12.66 -2.71 -2.04
C GLY A 95 -11.30 -3.12 -1.46
N ARG A 96 -10.20 -2.63 -2.05
CA ARG A 96 -8.85 -2.94 -1.59
C ARG A 96 -8.44 -2.21 -0.31
N LEU A 97 -8.72 -0.92 -0.20
CA LEU A 97 -8.42 -0.15 1.01
C LEU A 97 -9.29 -0.58 2.19
N MET A 98 -10.55 -0.96 1.96
CA MET A 98 -11.41 -1.51 3.02
C MET A 98 -10.92 -2.88 3.50
N GLN A 99 -10.49 -3.78 2.60
CA GLN A 99 -9.84 -5.04 2.98
C GLN A 99 -8.56 -4.79 3.79
N TYR A 100 -7.77 -3.77 3.43
CA TYR A 100 -6.50 -3.49 4.09
C TYR A 100 -6.70 -2.88 5.48
N ALA A 101 -7.59 -1.89 5.63
CA ALA A 101 -7.96 -1.34 6.94
C ALA A 101 -8.55 -2.41 7.86
N ARG A 102 -9.48 -3.24 7.35
CA ARG A 102 -10.01 -4.40 8.07
C ARG A 102 -8.92 -5.41 8.43
N HIS A 103 -7.85 -5.54 7.64
CA HIS A 103 -6.74 -6.43 7.99
C HIS A 103 -6.15 -6.02 9.34
N GLY A 104 -5.81 -4.74 9.50
CA GLY A 104 -5.22 -4.16 10.70
C GLY A 104 -6.09 -4.15 11.95
N SER A 105 -7.39 -4.43 11.81
CA SER A 105 -8.34 -4.62 12.91
C SER A 105 -8.72 -6.09 13.09
N GLY A 106 -7.76 -7.02 13.01
CA GLY A 106 -7.98 -8.46 13.19
C GLY A 106 -8.63 -9.22 12.01
N GLY A 107 -8.88 -8.58 10.86
CA GLY A 107 -9.40 -9.26 9.68
C GLY A 107 -8.34 -9.96 8.83
N THR A 108 -8.73 -10.94 8.00
CA THR A 108 -7.80 -11.62 7.08
C THR A 108 -7.65 -10.88 5.77
N SER A 109 -6.40 -10.72 5.29
CA SER A 109 -6.10 -10.13 3.98
C SER A 109 -4.82 -10.73 3.38
N HIS A 110 -4.26 -10.10 2.36
CA HIS A 110 -3.00 -10.49 1.72
C HIS A 110 -1.81 -10.12 2.61
N HIS A 111 -0.72 -10.89 2.54
CA HIS A 111 0.46 -10.70 3.39
C HIS A 111 1.29 -9.45 3.06
N GLY A 112 1.05 -8.80 1.91
CA GLY A 112 1.70 -7.53 1.54
C GLY A 112 1.21 -6.39 2.44
N GLY A 113 2.11 -5.48 2.82
CA GLY A 113 1.78 -4.36 3.70
C GLY A 113 1.59 -4.75 5.18
N ARG A 114 1.79 -6.01 5.59
CA ARG A 114 1.45 -6.45 6.96
C ARG A 114 2.32 -5.83 8.07
N TYR A 115 3.55 -5.43 7.75
CA TYR A 115 4.46 -4.81 8.74
C TYR A 115 3.92 -3.48 9.27
N ILE A 116 3.04 -2.80 8.52
CA ILE A 116 2.32 -1.61 8.98
C ILE A 116 1.58 -1.89 10.30
N TRP A 117 1.03 -3.09 10.48
CA TRP A 117 0.23 -3.47 11.65
C TRP A 117 1.07 -3.88 12.87
N GLN A 118 2.39 -3.67 12.80
CA GLN A 118 3.30 -3.69 13.96
C GLN A 118 3.89 -2.30 14.25
N LEU A 119 3.44 -1.24 13.59
CA LEU A 119 3.73 0.13 14.02
C LEU A 119 2.73 0.53 15.12
N HIS A 120 3.25 1.03 16.25
CA HIS A 120 2.43 1.54 17.35
C HIS A 120 1.49 2.67 16.91
N ASP A 121 1.94 3.51 15.98
CA ASP A 121 1.19 4.63 15.39
C ASP A 121 0.43 4.25 14.10
N SER A 122 0.26 2.95 13.81
CA SER A 122 -0.39 2.45 12.58
C SER A 122 -1.76 3.04 12.28
N ALA A 123 -2.57 3.31 13.31
CA ALA A 123 -3.88 3.95 13.18
C ALA A 123 -3.83 5.42 12.69
N ALA A 124 -2.71 6.10 12.93
CA ALA A 124 -2.48 7.50 12.53
C ALA A 124 -1.83 7.64 11.14
N LEU A 125 -1.35 6.54 10.55
CA LEU A 125 -0.74 6.56 9.22
C LEU A 125 -1.76 6.98 8.16
N LEU A 126 -1.31 7.84 7.26
CA LEU A 126 -2.14 8.43 6.21
C LEU A 126 -2.22 7.50 5.02
N VAL A 127 -3.43 7.30 4.50
CA VAL A 127 -3.69 6.56 3.27
C VAL A 127 -4.06 7.54 2.18
N ALA A 128 -3.34 7.47 1.06
CA ALA A 128 -3.63 8.25 -0.14
C ALA A 128 -3.74 7.33 -1.36
N TRP A 129 -4.50 7.77 -2.37
CA TRP A 129 -4.77 7.00 -3.57
C TRP A 129 -4.77 7.88 -4.82
N LYS A 130 -4.52 7.27 -5.97
CA LYS A 130 -4.66 7.86 -7.29
C LYS A 130 -5.34 6.87 -8.22
N GLN A 131 -6.40 7.31 -8.92
CA GLN A 131 -7.05 6.50 -9.95
C GLN A 131 -6.12 6.37 -11.17
N THR A 132 -6.08 5.19 -11.77
CA THR A 132 -5.36 4.96 -13.03
C THR A 132 -5.89 3.71 -13.74
N ILE A 133 -5.79 3.70 -15.07
CA ILE A 133 -6.14 2.54 -15.91
C ILE A 133 -5.05 1.47 -15.92
N ASP A 134 -3.80 1.82 -15.58
CA ASP A 134 -2.70 0.87 -15.39
C ASP A 134 -2.07 0.97 -13.99
N PRO A 135 -2.75 0.42 -12.96
CA PRO A 135 -2.21 0.38 -11.61
C PRO A 135 -0.89 -0.40 -11.48
N ARG A 136 -0.58 -1.30 -12.41
CA ARG A 136 0.59 -2.18 -12.33
C ARG A 136 1.85 -1.44 -12.75
N SER A 137 1.81 -0.75 -13.89
CA SER A 137 2.96 0.02 -14.36
C SER A 137 3.26 1.18 -13.43
N GLU A 138 2.24 1.84 -12.89
CA GLU A 138 2.45 2.94 -11.93
C GLU A 138 2.95 2.47 -10.56
N GLU A 139 2.45 1.34 -10.02
CA GLU A 139 3.01 0.73 -8.80
C GLU A 139 4.49 0.40 -9.01
N ARG A 140 4.83 -0.24 -10.14
CA ARG A 140 6.21 -0.58 -10.49
C ARG A 140 7.09 0.67 -10.64
N ALA A 141 6.61 1.73 -11.27
CA ALA A 141 7.34 2.98 -11.44
C ALA A 141 7.62 3.66 -10.09
N LEU A 142 6.63 3.73 -9.20
CA LEU A 142 6.79 4.36 -7.89
C LEU A 142 7.69 3.54 -6.96
N LEU A 143 7.63 2.21 -7.04
CA LEU A 143 8.56 1.33 -6.33
C LEU A 143 9.99 1.46 -6.85
N ALA A 144 10.19 1.55 -8.18
CA ALA A 144 11.51 1.75 -8.77
C ALA A 144 12.11 3.13 -8.44
N GLU A 145 11.30 4.19 -8.38
CA GLU A 145 11.77 5.50 -7.91
C GLU A 145 12.13 5.46 -6.42
N PHE A 146 11.37 4.75 -5.57
CA PHE A 146 11.73 4.57 -4.18
C PHE A 146 13.05 3.79 -4.04
N GLU A 147 13.21 2.70 -4.78
CA GLU A 147 14.45 1.89 -4.79
C GLU A 147 15.66 2.72 -5.25
N ALA A 148 15.51 3.57 -6.26
CA ALA A 148 16.55 4.50 -6.71
C ALA A 148 16.87 5.66 -5.73
N LEU A 149 16.05 5.86 -4.68
CA LEU A 149 16.27 6.88 -3.65
C LEU A 149 16.86 6.31 -2.35
N TYR A 150 16.65 5.02 -2.08
CA TYR A 150 16.92 4.40 -0.78
C TYR A 150 17.63 3.03 -0.86
N ASP A 151 17.97 2.55 -2.05
CA ASP A 151 18.59 1.24 -2.34
C ASP A 151 17.80 0.02 -1.80
N THR A 152 16.51 0.20 -1.51
CA THR A 152 15.57 -0.83 -1.03
C THR A 152 14.14 -0.45 -1.35
N LEU A 153 13.21 -1.40 -1.28
CA LEU A 153 11.76 -1.14 -1.34
C LEU A 153 11.22 -0.50 -0.05
N PRO A 154 10.05 0.18 -0.09
CA PRO A 154 9.38 0.71 1.10
C PRO A 154 9.21 -0.32 2.21
N PHE A 155 9.21 0.14 3.46
CA PHE A 155 9.20 -0.67 4.69
C PHE A 155 8.32 -1.94 4.63
N ALA A 156 7.06 -1.80 4.22
CA ALA A 156 6.09 -2.91 4.16
C ALA A 156 5.84 -3.46 2.74
N SER A 157 6.60 -2.99 1.74
CA SER A 157 6.56 -3.44 0.35
C SER A 157 7.60 -4.54 0.07
N GLY A 158 7.30 -5.36 -0.93
CA GLY A 158 8.12 -6.50 -1.33
C GLY A 158 7.73 -7.82 -0.68
N ILE A 159 8.40 -8.88 -1.10
CA ILE A 159 8.24 -10.23 -0.55
C ILE A 159 9.10 -10.34 0.72
N ASP A 160 8.72 -11.24 1.63
CA ASP A 160 9.61 -11.69 2.71
C ASP A 160 10.89 -12.31 2.14
N SER A 161 11.91 -11.49 1.86
CA SER A 161 13.20 -11.98 1.38
C SER A 161 13.78 -12.97 2.41
N PRO A 162 14.29 -14.14 2.00
CA PRO A 162 14.68 -15.22 2.91
C PRO A 162 16.07 -15.01 3.55
N VAL A 163 16.51 -13.76 3.73
CA VAL A 163 17.82 -13.41 4.33
C VAL A 163 17.93 -13.79 5.83
N ALA A 164 16.87 -14.35 6.41
CA ALA A 164 16.86 -14.98 7.73
C ALA A 164 16.91 -16.53 7.68
N ARG A 165 17.13 -17.14 6.50
CA ARG A 165 17.21 -18.60 6.34
C ARG A 165 18.66 -19.09 6.24
N LEU A 166 19.44 -18.79 7.28
CA LEU A 166 20.70 -19.49 7.57
C LEU A 166 20.57 -20.52 8.69
N ASP A 167 19.50 -20.49 9.50
CA ASP A 167 19.31 -21.42 10.63
C ASP A 167 18.35 -22.60 10.36
N GLU A 168 17.67 -22.67 9.21
CA GLU A 168 16.75 -23.79 8.89
C GLU A 168 16.94 -24.35 7.47
N ALA A 169 17.57 -25.53 7.40
CA ALA A 169 17.74 -26.31 6.18
C ALA A 169 16.86 -27.56 6.18
N ARG A 170 15.99 -27.72 5.17
CA ARG A 170 15.57 -29.00 4.56
C ARG A 170 14.85 -28.76 3.20
N PRO A 171 14.68 -29.79 2.35
CA PRO A 171 15.00 -29.66 0.93
C PRO A 171 13.80 -29.37 0.02
N VAL A 172 14.12 -28.93 -1.19
CA VAL A 172 13.18 -28.71 -2.29
C VAL A 172 12.76 -30.01 -2.98
N THR A 173 11.45 -30.14 -3.21
CA THR A 173 10.88 -30.81 -4.38
C THR A 173 10.11 -29.74 -5.16
N GLY A 174 10.36 -29.63 -6.45
CA GLY A 174 9.87 -28.51 -7.27
C GLY A 174 8.88 -28.94 -8.35
N GLN A 175 8.25 -27.94 -8.98
CA GLN A 175 7.80 -28.02 -10.37
C GLN A 175 7.51 -26.62 -10.93
N SER A 176 7.93 -26.42 -12.18
CA SER A 176 7.55 -25.30 -13.06
C SER A 176 6.22 -25.65 -13.77
N SER A 177 5.57 -24.85 -14.64
CA SER A 177 5.95 -23.62 -15.37
C SER A 177 4.69 -22.97 -15.98
N PHE A 178 4.79 -21.68 -16.35
CA PHE A 178 4.15 -20.91 -17.46
C PHE A 178 2.89 -21.43 -18.21
N GLY A 179 2.01 -20.59 -18.78
CA GLY A 179 2.02 -19.12 -18.92
C GLY A 179 1.01 -18.64 -19.99
N VAL A 180 1.17 -17.36 -20.43
CA VAL A 180 0.31 -16.61 -21.40
C VAL A 180 -1.06 -16.19 -20.81
N GLY A 181 -1.67 -15.04 -21.13
CA GLY A 181 -1.19 -13.84 -21.84
C GLY A 181 -2.27 -13.22 -22.78
N VAL A 182 -2.63 -11.93 -22.59
CA VAL A 182 -3.58 -11.18 -23.45
C VAL A 182 -3.20 -9.68 -23.49
N GLU A 183 -3.28 -9.08 -24.68
CA GLU A 183 -3.03 -7.66 -24.96
C GLU A 183 -4.35 -6.96 -25.33
N VAL A 184 -4.60 -5.75 -24.83
CA VAL A 184 -5.74 -4.91 -25.24
C VAL A 184 -5.33 -3.44 -25.29
N LEU A 185 -5.49 -2.84 -26.46
CA LEU A 185 -5.31 -1.41 -26.72
C LEU A 185 -6.51 -0.62 -26.16
N VAL A 186 -6.28 0.47 -25.42
CA VAL A 186 -7.34 1.36 -24.92
C VAL A 186 -7.04 2.81 -25.26
N THR A 187 -8.00 3.47 -25.91
CA THR A 187 -7.98 4.88 -26.29
C THR A 187 -8.16 5.80 -25.07
N VAL A 188 -7.38 6.89 -25.02
CA VAL A 188 -7.39 7.87 -23.93
C VAL A 188 -8.58 8.82 -24.05
N PHE A 189 -9.24 9.11 -22.92
CA PHE A 189 -10.16 10.25 -22.77
C PHE A 189 -9.90 10.99 -21.45
N ASP A 190 -9.98 12.32 -21.51
CA ASP A 190 -9.42 13.24 -20.52
C ASP A 190 -10.31 13.49 -19.28
N CYS A 191 -9.68 13.91 -18.19
CA CYS A 191 -10.33 14.07 -16.88
C CYS A 191 -10.44 15.54 -16.44
N GLU A 192 -11.43 16.25 -16.97
CA GLU A 192 -11.81 17.59 -16.48
C GLU A 192 -13.28 17.67 -16.05
N ARG A 193 -13.56 17.42 -14.76
CA ARG A 193 -14.65 18.09 -14.01
C ARG A 193 -14.59 17.85 -12.49
N SER A 194 -13.83 18.69 -11.80
CA SER A 194 -14.06 18.98 -10.36
C SER A 194 -13.48 20.33 -9.93
N ARG A 195 -13.81 21.39 -10.69
CA ARG A 195 -13.61 22.79 -10.30
C ARG A 195 -14.79 23.63 -10.79
N ASN A 196 -15.88 23.63 -10.02
CA ASN A 196 -16.88 24.69 -9.83
C ASN A 196 -18.18 24.12 -9.26
N SER A 197 -18.35 24.24 -7.94
CA SER A 197 -19.65 24.31 -7.24
C SER A 197 -19.42 24.76 -5.78
N ALA A 198 -18.84 25.95 -5.64
CA ALA A 198 -18.75 26.67 -4.37
C ALA A 198 -18.57 28.16 -4.70
N LEU A 199 -19.70 28.87 -4.91
CA LEU A 199 -19.92 30.32 -4.83
C LEU A 199 -21.18 30.69 -5.65
N SER A 200 -22.35 30.65 -5.00
CA SER A 200 -23.47 31.56 -5.34
C SER A 200 -24.56 31.50 -4.26
N LEU A 201 -24.35 32.24 -3.18
CA LEU A 201 -25.39 32.74 -2.27
C LEU A 201 -24.85 34.05 -1.68
N ILE A 202 -25.72 35.04 -1.41
CA ILE A 202 -25.38 36.47 -1.18
C ILE A 202 -25.05 37.15 -2.54
N LEU A 203 -25.99 37.79 -3.25
CA LEU A 203 -27.04 38.74 -2.84
C LEU A 203 -28.36 38.52 -3.60
#